data_AF-A0A2N1UW90-F1
#
_entry.id   AF-A0A2N1UW90-F1
#
_cell.length_a   1.000
_cell.length_b   1.000
_cell.length_c   1.000
_cell.angle_alpha   90.00
_cell.angle_beta   90.00
_cell.angle_gamma   90.00
#
_symmetry.space_group_name_H-M   'P 1'
#
loop_
_entity.id
_entity.type
_entity.pdbx_description
1 polymer ?
#
loop_
_entity_poly.entity_id
_entity_poly.type
_entity_poly.pdbx_seq_one_letter_code
_entity_poly.pdbx_strand_id
1 'polypeptide(L)'
;MPKKPDRPAPKSQPLGSKTGSKTGGKATGKTSPKSANSKRTDSRARPSTPPKQVRPSQPIMAPEPDGGSEAIAAVVGDFQRIYGKHPIREALTAGRAVYKLWIAQGLNTHVIKEFQQLAREHDVPVQLVPTQKLNQLLAEVEFSNHQGLVAEIGAYGYADWDTWLKQLD
;
A
#
# COMPACT_ATOMS: atom_id res chain seq x y z
N MET A 1 -39.80 -38.41 -21.92
CA MET A 1 -39.13 -37.40 -21.07
C MET A 1 -39.25 -37.86 -19.61
N PRO A 2 -38.16 -38.29 -18.95
CA PRO A 2 -38.23 -38.71 -17.55
C PRO A 2 -38.37 -37.50 -16.61
N LYS A 3 -39.37 -37.54 -15.73
CA LYS A 3 -39.63 -36.53 -14.69
C LYS A 3 -38.49 -36.56 -13.65
N LYS A 4 -37.91 -35.40 -13.34
CA LYS A 4 -36.92 -35.23 -12.26
C LYS A 4 -37.56 -35.59 -10.91
N PRO A 5 -36.89 -36.33 -10.01
CA PRO A 5 -37.39 -36.55 -8.66
C PRO A 5 -37.19 -35.31 -7.77
N ASP A 6 -38.23 -34.95 -7.02
CA ASP A 6 -38.24 -33.88 -6.01
C ASP A 6 -37.16 -34.09 -4.94
N ARG A 7 -36.39 -33.04 -4.65
CA ARG A 7 -35.48 -32.99 -3.49
C ARG A 7 -36.28 -32.58 -2.25
N PRO A 8 -36.25 -33.33 -1.13
CA PRO A 8 -36.90 -32.89 0.11
C PRO A 8 -36.11 -31.76 0.79
N ALA A 9 -36.84 -30.78 1.34
CA ALA A 9 -36.31 -29.63 2.07
C ALA A 9 -35.63 -30.03 3.41
N PRO A 10 -34.57 -29.33 3.86
CA PRO A 10 -33.97 -29.58 5.16
C PRO A 10 -34.87 -29.11 6.31
N LYS A 11 -35.12 -30.01 7.27
CA LYS A 11 -35.88 -29.76 8.50
C LYS A 11 -35.15 -28.79 9.43
N SER A 12 -35.87 -27.77 9.87
CA SER A 12 -35.50 -26.86 10.96
C SER A 12 -35.58 -27.57 12.32
N GLN A 13 -34.53 -27.45 13.12
CA GLN A 13 -34.58 -27.70 14.57
C GLN A 13 -34.08 -26.44 15.29
N PRO A 14 -34.89 -25.85 16.18
CA PRO A 14 -34.39 -25.00 17.26
C PRO A 14 -34.34 -25.81 18.57
N LEU A 15 -33.20 -25.82 19.26
CA LEU A 15 -33.11 -26.32 20.62
C LEU A 15 -32.55 -25.25 21.57
N GLY A 16 -33.31 -24.98 22.62
CA GLY A 16 -32.75 -24.90 23.97
C GLY A 16 -32.55 -23.52 24.57
N SER A 17 -33.58 -23.06 25.27
CA SER A 17 -33.56 -22.02 26.30
C SER A 17 -33.02 -22.55 27.65
N LYS A 18 -32.43 -21.66 28.47
CA LYS A 18 -32.50 -21.55 29.97
C LYS A 18 -31.36 -20.66 30.47
N THR A 19 -31.60 -19.43 30.94
CA THR A 19 -32.08 -18.96 32.28
C THR A 19 -31.02 -18.90 33.39
N GLY A 20 -30.84 -17.68 33.93
CA GLY A 20 -30.43 -17.37 35.30
C GLY A 20 -28.93 -17.11 35.51
N SER A 21 -28.46 -16.20 36.36
CA SER A 21 -29.09 -15.19 37.21
C SER A 21 -27.99 -14.47 38.01
N LYS A 22 -28.24 -13.19 38.33
CA LYS A 22 -27.95 -12.51 39.62
C LYS A 22 -26.60 -11.80 39.90
N THR A 23 -26.80 -10.58 40.46
CA THR A 23 -26.02 -9.78 41.44
C THR A 23 -24.73 -9.10 40.96
N GLY A 24 -24.44 -7.82 41.23
CA GLY A 24 -25.12 -6.78 42.00
C GLY A 24 -24.15 -5.64 42.39
N GLY A 25 -24.65 -4.39 42.37
CA GLY A 25 -24.17 -3.20 43.13
C GLY A 25 -22.80 -2.59 42.77
N LYS A 26 -22.48 -1.31 43.00
CA LYS A 26 -23.17 -0.05 43.37
C LYS A 26 -22.08 1.05 43.40
N ALA A 27 -22.51 2.32 43.30
CA ALA A 27 -21.85 3.59 43.68
C ALA A 27 -20.96 4.25 42.59
N THR A 28 -21.28 5.40 41.99
CA THR A 28 -21.57 6.77 42.51
C THR A 28 -20.47 7.37 43.37
N GLY A 29 -19.73 8.32 42.79
CA GLY A 29 -18.78 9.18 43.51
C GLY A 29 -18.26 10.30 42.61
N LYS A 30 -19.08 11.33 42.41
CA LYS A 30 -18.60 12.66 41.99
C LYS A 30 -17.75 13.23 43.12
N THR A 31 -16.67 13.92 42.79
CA THR A 31 -16.36 15.31 43.16
C THR A 31 -14.84 15.52 43.26
N SER A 32 -14.36 16.46 42.45
CA SER A 32 -13.09 17.15 42.66
C SER A 32 -13.14 17.96 43.97
N PRO A 33 -11.97 18.34 44.48
CA PRO A 33 -11.74 19.78 44.55
C PRO A 33 -10.40 20.20 43.95
N LYS A 34 -10.44 21.40 43.37
CA LYS A 34 -9.32 22.23 42.96
C LYS A 34 -8.35 22.43 44.12
N SER A 35 -7.06 22.20 43.89
CA SER A 35 -6.00 22.84 44.68
C SER A 35 -5.29 23.87 43.82
N ALA A 36 -5.19 25.07 44.38
CA ALA A 36 -4.72 26.28 43.76
C ALA A 36 -3.19 26.35 43.70
N ASN A 37 -2.71 26.82 42.55
CA ASN A 37 -1.63 27.79 42.38
C ASN A 37 -0.46 27.80 43.39
N SER A 38 0.71 27.36 42.93
CA SER A 38 1.98 27.92 43.41
C SER A 38 2.82 28.35 42.21
N LYS A 39 2.82 29.66 41.98
CA LYS A 39 3.88 30.34 41.23
C LYS A 39 5.21 30.06 41.93
N ARG A 40 6.10 29.33 41.26
CA ARG A 40 7.54 29.42 41.49
C ARG A 40 8.25 29.50 40.14
N THR A 41 8.43 30.74 39.72
CA THR A 41 9.56 31.18 38.93
C THR A 41 10.85 30.70 39.58
N ASP A 42 11.63 29.87 38.89
CA ASP A 42 13.06 30.15 38.82
C ASP A 42 13.67 29.57 37.54
N SER A 43 14.49 30.43 36.97
CA SER A 43 15.04 30.43 35.64
C SER A 43 16.33 29.63 35.68
N ARG A 44 16.28 28.33 35.39
CA ARG A 44 17.52 27.58 35.11
C ARG A 44 17.61 27.25 33.63
N ALA A 45 18.03 28.27 32.90
CA ALA A 45 18.47 28.21 31.52
C ALA A 45 19.41 27.01 31.33
N ARG A 46 19.05 26.14 30.40
CA ARG A 46 19.99 25.16 29.85
C ARG A 46 21.06 25.93 29.08
N PRO A 47 22.35 25.58 29.22
CA PRO A 47 23.43 26.29 28.55
C PRO A 47 23.23 26.24 27.03
N SER A 48 23.17 27.44 26.43
CA SER A 48 23.23 27.66 24.99
C SER A 48 24.56 27.13 24.46
N THR A 49 24.53 25.94 23.86
CA THR A 49 25.65 25.50 23.04
C THR A 49 25.66 26.38 21.79
N PRO A 50 26.72 27.16 21.52
CA PRO A 50 26.77 27.95 20.30
C PRO A 50 26.82 26.99 19.10
N PRO A 51 26.03 27.22 18.04
CA PRO A 51 26.15 26.41 16.84
C PRO A 51 27.55 26.63 16.27
N LYS A 52 28.27 25.53 16.04
CA LYS A 52 29.60 25.52 15.41
C LYS A 52 29.49 26.14 14.02
N GLN A 53 29.94 27.38 13.87
CA GLN A 53 30.17 27.99 12.55
C GLN A 53 31.20 27.16 11.80
N VAL A 54 30.74 26.34 10.85
CA VAL A 54 31.61 25.74 9.85
C VAL A 54 31.85 26.82 8.79
N ARG A 55 33.12 27.21 8.64
CA ARG A 55 33.58 28.27 7.73
C ARG A 55 33.15 27.98 6.28
N PRO A 56 32.64 28.97 5.53
CA PRO A 56 32.43 28.83 4.10
C PRO A 56 33.78 29.01 3.41
N SER A 57 34.35 27.96 2.84
CA SER A 57 35.54 28.07 2.01
C SER A 57 35.63 26.88 1.07
N GLN A 58 34.83 26.90 0.00
CA GLN A 58 35.28 26.81 -1.40
C GLN A 58 34.19 27.41 -2.28
N PRO A 59 34.51 28.24 -3.29
CA PRO A 59 33.57 28.52 -4.36
C PRO A 59 33.31 27.19 -5.07
N ILE A 60 32.07 26.71 -5.01
CA ILE A 60 31.63 25.66 -5.90
C ILE A 60 31.71 26.31 -7.28
N MET A 61 32.70 25.94 -8.10
CA MET A 61 32.61 26.13 -9.54
C MET A 61 31.25 25.59 -9.93
N ALA A 62 30.33 26.47 -10.30
CA ALA A 62 29.13 26.05 -10.99
C ALA A 62 29.62 25.22 -12.19
N PRO A 63 29.14 23.99 -12.40
CA PRO A 63 29.17 23.48 -13.77
C PRO A 63 28.37 24.50 -14.59
N GLU A 64 29.05 25.18 -15.49
CA GLU A 64 28.40 26.09 -16.42
C GLU A 64 27.29 25.31 -17.14
N PRO A 65 26.04 25.77 -17.11
CA PRO A 65 24.94 25.07 -17.76
C PRO A 65 24.96 25.38 -19.26
N ASP A 66 26.00 24.95 -19.96
CA ASP A 66 26.00 24.89 -21.42
C ASP A 66 25.40 23.55 -21.86
N GLY A 67 24.08 23.58 -22.07
CA GLY A 67 23.35 22.61 -22.88
C GLY A 67 23.09 21.25 -22.22
N GLY A 68 21.89 21.06 -21.66
CA GLY A 68 21.38 19.72 -21.35
C GLY A 68 20.57 19.61 -20.08
N SER A 69 19.60 20.50 -19.86
CA SER A 69 18.56 20.32 -18.84
C SER A 69 17.60 19.14 -19.10
N GLU A 70 17.94 18.21 -20.00
CA GLU A 70 17.10 17.06 -20.37
C GLU A 70 17.36 15.81 -19.48
N ALA A 71 18.46 15.74 -18.73
CA ALA A 71 18.88 14.49 -18.09
C ALA A 71 18.11 14.09 -16.82
N ILE A 72 17.31 14.96 -16.21
CA ILE A 72 16.49 14.61 -15.03
C ILE A 72 14.99 14.48 -15.33
N ALA A 73 14.54 14.85 -16.54
CA ALA A 73 13.14 14.69 -16.96
C ALA A 73 12.89 13.35 -17.68
N ALA A 74 13.94 12.71 -18.22
CA ALA A 74 13.84 11.52 -19.06
C ALA A 74 13.70 10.18 -18.30
N VAL A 75 13.63 10.18 -16.96
CA VAL A 75 13.27 8.96 -16.18
C VAL A 75 11.78 8.98 -15.82
N VAL A 76 10.95 9.51 -16.71
CA VAL A 76 9.52 9.16 -16.74
C VAL A 76 9.39 8.08 -17.81
N GLY A 77 9.86 6.88 -17.49
CA GLY A 77 9.52 5.71 -18.29
C GLY A 77 8.03 5.46 -18.15
N ASP A 78 7.34 5.19 -19.24
CA ASP A 78 5.92 4.81 -19.18
C ASP A 78 5.77 3.58 -18.26
N PHE A 79 4.92 3.71 -17.25
CA PHE A 79 4.61 2.62 -16.34
C PHE A 79 3.28 2.00 -16.76
N GLN A 80 3.29 0.69 -17.01
CA GLN A 80 2.07 -0.05 -17.28
C GLN A 80 1.49 -0.55 -15.95
N ARG A 81 0.19 -0.36 -15.75
CA ARG A 81 -0.53 -0.91 -14.59
C ARG A 81 -1.11 -2.28 -14.94
N ILE A 82 -0.84 -3.26 -14.09
CA ILE A 82 -1.42 -4.60 -14.16
C ILE A 82 -2.27 -4.85 -12.91
N TYR A 83 -3.33 -5.65 -13.06
CA TYR A 83 -4.28 -5.90 -11.98
C TYR A 83 -4.74 -7.36 -11.94
N GLY A 84 -5.20 -7.79 -10.77
CA GLY A 84 -5.64 -9.15 -10.53
C GLY A 84 -4.53 -10.10 -10.06
N LYS A 85 -4.93 -11.25 -9.51
CA LYS A 85 -4.02 -12.18 -8.83
C LYS A 85 -3.00 -12.83 -9.76
N HIS A 86 -3.46 -13.36 -10.90
CA HIS A 86 -2.60 -14.12 -11.81
C HIS A 86 -1.58 -13.23 -12.54
N PRO A 87 -1.97 -12.09 -13.14
CA PRO A 87 -1.01 -11.22 -13.82
C PRO A 87 0.08 -10.69 -12.90
N ILE A 88 -0.26 -10.38 -11.65
CA ILE A 88 0.71 -9.90 -10.66
C ILE A 88 1.65 -11.02 -10.22
N ARG A 89 1.12 -12.23 -9.97
CA ARG A 89 1.96 -13.39 -9.64
C ARG A 89 2.94 -13.69 -10.76
N GLU A 90 2.47 -13.67 -12.00
CA GLU A 90 3.30 -13.90 -13.17
C GLU A 90 4.35 -12.80 -13.33
N ALA A 91 3.99 -11.52 -13.17
CA ALA A 91 4.94 -10.42 -13.28
C ALA A 91 6.06 -10.48 -12.23
N LEU A 92 5.72 -10.84 -10.99
CA LEU A 92 6.71 -11.08 -9.94
C LEU A 92 7.62 -12.27 -10.29
N THR A 93 7.03 -13.42 -10.62
CA THR A 93 7.77 -14.66 -10.90
C THR A 93 8.65 -14.54 -12.16
N ALA A 94 8.18 -13.82 -13.17
CA ALA A 94 8.92 -13.55 -14.41
C ALA A 94 10.05 -12.52 -14.22
N GLY A 95 10.21 -11.96 -13.02
CA GLY A 95 11.25 -10.96 -12.73
C GLY A 95 11.07 -9.67 -13.52
N ARG A 96 9.82 -9.30 -13.86
CA ARG A 96 9.56 -8.02 -14.52
C ARG A 96 9.96 -6.87 -13.58
N ALA A 97 10.31 -5.72 -14.15
CA ALA A 97 10.57 -4.52 -13.37
C ALA A 97 9.25 -4.03 -12.71
N VAL A 98 8.94 -4.53 -11.52
CA VAL A 98 7.80 -4.10 -10.71
C VAL A 98 8.24 -2.99 -9.77
N TYR A 99 7.64 -1.80 -9.89
CA TYR A 99 7.99 -0.65 -9.08
C TYR A 99 7.27 -0.64 -7.74
N LYS A 100 5.99 -1.02 -7.73
CA LYS A 100 5.14 -0.97 -6.55
C LYS A 100 3.96 -1.91 -6.65
N LEU A 101 3.63 -2.56 -5.54
CA LEU A 101 2.47 -3.41 -5.40
C LEU A 101 1.48 -2.82 -4.39
N TRP A 102 0.22 -2.67 -4.80
CA TRP A 102 -0.89 -2.29 -3.93
C TRP A 102 -1.83 -3.46 -3.68
N ILE A 103 -2.22 -3.62 -2.42
CA ILE A 103 -3.11 -4.69 -1.96
C ILE A 103 -4.31 -4.06 -1.24
N ALA A 104 -5.52 -4.50 -1.58
CA ALA A 104 -6.75 -4.06 -0.96
C ALA A 104 -6.83 -4.56 0.49
N GLN A 105 -7.20 -3.65 1.38
CA GLN A 105 -7.62 -3.99 2.74
C GLN A 105 -8.95 -4.75 2.69
N GLY A 106 -8.99 -5.98 3.21
CA GLY A 106 -10.17 -6.86 3.17
C GLY A 106 -10.03 -8.10 2.29
N LEU A 107 -8.88 -8.30 1.64
CA LEU A 107 -8.57 -9.58 1.02
C LEU A 107 -8.32 -10.69 2.05
N ASN A 108 -8.50 -11.94 1.62
CA ASN A 108 -8.20 -13.10 2.46
C ASN A 108 -6.74 -13.04 2.92
N THR A 109 -6.52 -13.19 4.23
CA THR A 109 -5.21 -13.15 4.88
C THR A 109 -4.18 -14.08 4.23
N HIS A 110 -4.62 -15.23 3.70
CA HIS A 110 -3.71 -16.16 3.00
C HIS A 110 -3.12 -15.53 1.73
N VAL A 111 -3.96 -14.89 0.92
CA VAL A 111 -3.55 -14.23 -0.34
C VAL A 111 -2.61 -13.08 -0.03
N ILE A 112 -2.91 -12.26 0.98
CA ILE A 112 -2.05 -11.13 1.36
C ILE A 112 -0.65 -11.61 1.76
N LYS A 113 -0.56 -12.70 2.53
CA LYS A 113 0.74 -13.28 2.95
C LYS A 113 1.53 -13.83 1.76
N GLU A 114 0.88 -14.54 0.84
CA GLU A 114 1.50 -15.06 -0.38
C GLU A 114 2.15 -13.92 -1.18
N PHE A 115 1.41 -12.86 -1.48
CA PHE A 115 1.92 -11.73 -2.27
C PHE A 115 2.94 -10.88 -1.51
N GLN A 116 2.83 -10.76 -0.18
CA GLN A 116 3.87 -10.09 0.61
C GLN A 116 5.19 -10.87 0.58
N GLN A 117 5.13 -12.20 0.62
CA GLN A 117 6.33 -13.03 0.55
C GLN A 117 6.97 -12.96 -0.83
N LEU A 118 6.19 -13.12 -1.90
CA LEU A 118 6.68 -12.97 -3.27
C LEU A 118 7.27 -11.57 -3.53
N ALA A 119 6.58 -10.51 -3.08
CA ALA A 119 7.10 -9.16 -3.24
C ALA A 119 8.43 -8.96 -2.50
N ARG A 120 8.59 -9.55 -1.31
CA ARG A 120 9.84 -9.50 -0.54
C ARG A 120 10.98 -10.25 -1.23
N GLU A 121 10.70 -11.37 -1.87
CA GLU A 121 11.69 -12.14 -2.64
C GLU A 121 12.22 -11.34 -3.85
N HIS A 122 11.39 -10.47 -4.42
CA HIS A 122 11.74 -9.62 -5.57
C HIS A 122 12.06 -8.16 -5.20
N ASP A 123 12.25 -7.84 -3.92
CA ASP A 123 12.52 -6.49 -3.39
C ASP A 123 11.48 -5.41 -3.79
N VAL A 124 10.23 -5.82 -3.95
CA VAL A 124 9.13 -4.93 -4.37
C VAL A 124 8.43 -4.33 -3.15
N PRO A 125 8.26 -3.00 -3.06
CA PRO A 125 7.52 -2.36 -1.97
C PRO A 125 6.02 -2.65 -2.06
N VAL A 126 5.43 -3.08 -0.94
CA VAL A 126 4.00 -3.42 -0.82
C VAL A 126 3.26 -2.37 0.01
N GLN A 127 2.12 -1.89 -0.49
CA GLN A 127 1.27 -0.93 0.21
C GLN A 127 -0.17 -1.44 0.34
N LEU A 128 -0.68 -1.49 1.58
CA LEU A 128 -2.07 -1.82 1.86
C LEU A 128 -2.95 -0.56 1.71
N VAL A 129 -3.90 -0.59 0.79
CA VAL A 129 -4.78 0.55 0.50
C VAL A 129 -6.25 0.12 0.54
N PRO A 130 -7.19 1.02 0.85
CA PRO A 130 -8.60 0.73 0.70
C PRO A 130 -8.97 0.43 -0.76
N THR A 131 -9.94 -0.45 -1.00
CA THR A 131 -10.43 -0.81 -2.34
C THR A 131 -10.81 0.41 -3.18
N GLN A 132 -11.36 1.45 -2.55
CA GLN A 132 -11.69 2.73 -3.16
C GLN A 132 -10.49 3.38 -3.88
N LYS A 133 -9.29 3.29 -3.30
CA LYS A 133 -8.08 3.84 -3.93
C LYS A 133 -7.64 3.02 -5.16
N LEU A 134 -7.79 1.70 -5.13
CA LEU A 134 -7.48 0.87 -6.28
C LEU A 134 -8.40 1.18 -7.47
N ASN A 135 -9.68 1.42 -7.21
CA ASN A 135 -10.63 1.86 -8.23
C ASN A 135 -10.22 3.19 -8.86
N GLN A 136 -9.74 4.16 -8.06
CA GLN A 136 -9.23 5.43 -8.59
C GLN A 136 -7.97 5.25 -9.45
N LEU A 137 -7.04 4.38 -9.02
CA LEU A 137 -5.81 4.11 -9.79
C LEU A 137 -6.08 3.45 -11.16
N LEU A 138 -7.22 2.77 -11.28
CA LEU A 138 -7.67 2.09 -12.50
C LEU A 138 -8.87 2.78 -13.16
N ALA A 139 -9.14 4.05 -12.82
CA ALA A 139 -10.29 4.78 -13.33
C ALA A 139 -10.30 4.94 -14.87
N GLU A 140 -9.14 4.82 -15.51
CA GLU A 140 -8.99 4.82 -16.97
C GLU A 140 -9.47 3.52 -17.64
N VAL A 141 -9.66 2.44 -16.88
CA VAL A 141 -9.98 1.12 -17.43
C VAL A 141 -11.44 0.76 -17.08
N GLU A 142 -12.32 0.91 -18.07
CA GLU A 142 -13.79 0.82 -17.99
C GLU A 142 -14.35 -0.47 -17.35
N PHE A 143 -13.57 -1.56 -17.28
CA PHE A 143 -14.00 -2.86 -16.72
C PHE A 143 -12.93 -3.55 -15.85
N SER A 144 -12.26 -2.81 -14.97
CA SER A 144 -11.24 -3.37 -14.08
C SER A 144 -11.80 -4.07 -12.85
N ASN A 145 -11.98 -5.39 -12.91
CA ASN A 145 -12.12 -6.21 -11.70
C ASN A 145 -10.74 -6.56 -11.12
N HIS A 146 -10.12 -5.60 -10.44
CA HIS A 146 -8.75 -5.73 -9.93
C HIS A 146 -8.58 -6.79 -8.82
N GLN A 147 -9.66 -7.42 -8.34
CA GLN A 147 -9.67 -8.46 -7.30
C GLN A 147 -8.84 -8.08 -6.04
N GLY A 148 -8.72 -6.78 -5.78
CA GLY A 148 -7.94 -6.24 -4.69
C GLY A 148 -6.41 -6.24 -4.85
N LEU A 149 -5.85 -6.49 -6.04
CA LEU A 149 -4.41 -6.31 -6.27
C LEU A 149 -4.14 -5.50 -7.54
N VAL A 150 -3.18 -4.58 -7.44
CA VAL A 150 -2.71 -3.74 -8.56
C VAL A 150 -1.19 -3.58 -8.43
N ALA A 151 -0.45 -3.69 -9.53
CA ALA A 151 0.98 -3.42 -9.55
C ALA A 151 1.33 -2.47 -10.71
N GLU A 152 2.35 -1.66 -10.49
CA GLU A 152 2.99 -0.87 -11.54
C GLU A 152 4.25 -1.57 -12.03
N ILE A 153 4.33 -1.78 -13.34
CA ILE A 153 5.46 -2.41 -14.02
C ILE A 153 6.05 -1.46 -15.05
N GLY A 154 7.33 -1.63 -15.38
CA GLY A 154 7.96 -0.91 -16.48
C GLY A 154 7.35 -1.33 -17.81
N ALA A 155 7.05 -0.34 -18.67
CA ALA A 155 6.67 -0.65 -20.04
C ALA A 155 7.82 -1.37 -20.74
N TYR A 156 7.50 -2.48 -21.40
CA TYR A 156 8.43 -3.10 -22.33
C TYR A 156 8.43 -2.28 -23.61
N GLY A 157 9.61 -1.77 -23.99
CA GLY A 157 9.85 -1.32 -25.35
C GLY A 157 9.80 -2.55 -26.26
N TYR A 158 8.68 -2.77 -26.94
CA TYR A 158 8.65 -3.76 -28.02
C TYR A 158 9.60 -3.30 -29.12
N ALA A 159 10.52 -4.17 -29.52
CA ALA A 159 11.35 -3.91 -30.68
C ALA A 159 10.46 -3.93 -31.93
N ASP A 160 10.56 -2.90 -32.75
CA ASP A 160 9.85 -2.86 -34.02
C ASP A 160 10.35 -3.98 -34.95
N TRP A 161 9.45 -4.53 -35.76
CA TRP A 161 9.76 -5.62 -36.69
C TRP A 161 10.93 -5.28 -37.62
N ASP A 162 11.04 -4.02 -38.05
CA ASP A 162 12.13 -3.53 -38.88
C ASP A 162 13.50 -3.63 -38.18
N THR A 163 13.53 -3.47 -36.86
CA THR A 163 14.74 -3.59 -36.04
C THR A 163 15.22 -5.03 -35.96
N TRP A 164 14.29 -5.99 -35.85
CA TRP A 164 14.64 -7.42 -35.80
C TRP A 164 15.11 -7.92 -37.17
N LEU A 165 14.49 -7.46 -38.26
CA LEU A 165 14.84 -7.87 -39.62
C LEU A 165 16.27 -7.46 -40.02
N LYS A 166 16.74 -6.30 -39.56
CA LYS A 166 18.09 -5.78 -39.84
C LYS A 166 19.23 -6.56 -39.19
N GLN A 167 18.96 -7.47 -38.25
CA GLN A 167 19.97 -8.32 -37.63
C GLN A 167 20.21 -9.64 -38.36
N LEU A 168 19.39 -9.96 -39.38
CA LEU A 168 19.41 -11.24 -40.10
C LEU A 168 20.11 -11.19 -41.46
N ASP A 169 20.70 -10.05 -41.83
CA ASP A 169 21.52 -9.85 -43.04
C ASP A 169 23.00 -9.65 -42.64
#